data_AF-A0A2L0BQE0-F1
#
_entry.id   AF-A0A2L0BQE0-F1
#
_cell.length_a   1.000
_cell.length_b   1.000
_cell.length_c   1.000
_cell.angle_alpha   90.00
_cell.angle_beta   90.00
_cell.angle_gamma   90.00
#
_symmetry.space_group_name_H-M   'P 1'
#
loop_
_entity.id
_entity.type
_entity.pdbx_description
1 polymer ?
#
loop_
_entity_poly.entity_id
_entity_poly.type
_entity_poly.pdbx_seq_one_letter_code
_entity_poly.pdbx_strand_id
1 'polypeptide(L)'
;ETLSNRYPFTCYKQVFVDETEEDYKSYSTMSILSTNLLHSAAIIDQTYTTRKVMAQAVAEQFFGCFISMQNWSDMWLPKSISQYLCGLYSRKCFGNNEYREWIQSLLLEVVKYEEQFGGIILDPSQAPTLLPVTINNPQPSQKSVENVFYFPIQNLHTMSPKYIEVLHKKALLVMRMLEHRIGQELLLQVFNKQLSLAVNASQQKIGSGLWGHMLISTNVFTKAI
;
A
#
# COMPACT_ATOMS: atom_id res chain seq x y z
N GLU A 1 -10.45 -14.17 -11.40
CA GLU A 1 -10.39 -13.29 -10.22
C GLU A 1 -8.92 -13.12 -9.83
N THR A 2 -8.51 -11.97 -9.30
CA THR A 2 -7.09 -11.69 -8.98
C THR A 2 -6.68 -12.25 -7.62
N LEU A 3 -7.62 -12.26 -6.67
CA LEU A 3 -7.52 -12.95 -5.39
C LEU A 3 -8.41 -14.19 -5.46
N SER A 4 -7.97 -15.27 -4.82
CA SER A 4 -8.72 -16.54 -4.80
C SER A 4 -9.67 -16.64 -3.60
N ASN A 5 -9.80 -15.55 -2.82
CA ASN A 5 -10.67 -15.48 -1.65
C ASN A 5 -11.93 -14.67 -1.95
N ARG A 6 -13.04 -15.04 -1.30
CA ARG A 6 -14.27 -14.25 -1.32
C ARG A 6 -14.08 -12.94 -0.59
N TYR A 7 -14.93 -11.97 -0.89
CA TYR A 7 -15.00 -10.72 -0.14
C TYR A 7 -15.23 -11.02 1.36
N PRO A 8 -14.42 -10.44 2.27
CA PRO A 8 -14.39 -10.85 3.68
C PRO A 8 -15.63 -10.43 4.48
N PHE A 9 -16.44 -9.51 3.95
CA PHE A 9 -17.64 -9.02 4.61
C PHE A 9 -18.92 -9.51 3.93
N THR A 10 -20.06 -9.32 4.60
CA THR A 10 -21.37 -9.79 4.14
C THR A 10 -21.94 -8.97 2.98
N CYS A 11 -21.62 -7.68 2.92
CA CYS A 11 -22.12 -6.76 1.90
C CYS A 11 -21.13 -5.63 1.62
N TYR A 12 -21.27 -5.01 0.45
CA TYR A 12 -20.54 -3.82 0.06
C TYR A 12 -21.52 -2.66 -0.11
N LYS A 13 -21.26 -1.56 0.60
CA LYS A 13 -22.03 -0.31 0.54
C LYS A 13 -21.15 0.79 -0.05
N GLN A 14 -21.72 1.57 -0.95
CA GLN A 14 -21.02 2.70 -1.59
C GLN A 14 -21.86 3.95 -1.39
N VAL A 15 -21.26 5.00 -0.85
CA VAL A 15 -21.95 6.25 -0.54
C VAL A 15 -21.17 7.41 -1.16
N PHE A 16 -21.87 8.25 -1.90
CA PHE A 16 -21.33 9.48 -2.47
C PHE A 16 -21.73 10.64 -1.58
N VAL A 17 -20.74 11.41 -1.13
CA VAL A 17 -20.90 12.54 -0.21
C VAL A 17 -20.28 13.77 -0.85
N ASP A 18 -20.97 14.90 -0.72
CA ASP A 18 -20.48 16.18 -1.21
C ASP A 18 -19.51 16.80 -0.20
N GLU A 19 -18.58 17.64 -0.66
CA GLU A 19 -17.56 18.30 0.17
C GLU A 19 -16.63 17.35 0.96
N THR A 20 -16.23 16.22 0.37
CA THR A 20 -15.22 15.34 0.97
C THR A 20 -13.80 15.89 0.81
N GLU A 21 -12.97 15.78 1.85
CA GLU A 21 -11.55 16.21 1.81
C GLU A 21 -10.72 15.34 0.86
N GLU A 22 -10.96 14.04 0.86
CA GLU A 22 -10.31 13.07 -0.02
C GLU A 22 -11.32 12.54 -1.06
N ASP A 23 -10.85 12.10 -2.23
CA ASP A 23 -11.70 11.51 -3.27
C ASP A 23 -12.42 10.24 -2.79
N TYR A 24 -11.77 9.49 -1.89
CA TYR A 24 -12.30 8.27 -1.32
C TYR A 24 -11.76 8.00 0.08
N LYS A 25 -12.60 7.35 0.91
CA LYS A 25 -12.19 6.71 2.14
C LYS A 25 -12.81 5.32 2.27
N SER A 26 -11.96 4.35 2.56
CA SER A 26 -12.34 2.95 2.69
C SER A 26 -12.58 2.59 4.14
N TYR A 27 -13.74 2.00 4.43
CA TYR A 27 -14.12 1.45 5.72
C TYR A 27 -14.58 0.00 5.58
N SER A 28 -14.71 -0.71 6.70
CA SER A 28 -15.26 -2.05 6.73
C SER A 28 -16.68 -2.06 6.15
N THR A 29 -16.92 -2.86 5.11
CA THR A 29 -18.21 -2.97 4.37
C THR A 29 -18.64 -1.74 3.57
N MET A 30 -17.96 -0.60 3.68
CA MET A 30 -18.43 0.68 3.16
C MET A 30 -17.29 1.50 2.54
N SER A 31 -17.53 2.12 1.39
CA SER A 31 -16.64 3.13 0.79
C SER A 31 -17.38 4.45 0.70
N ILE A 32 -16.79 5.50 1.26
CA ILE A 32 -17.24 6.88 1.10
C ILE A 32 -16.46 7.49 -0.06
N LEU A 33 -17.17 8.08 -1.02
CA LEU A 33 -16.61 8.63 -2.25
C LEU A 33 -17.10 10.06 -2.46
N SER A 34 -16.29 10.88 -3.11
CA SER A 34 -16.70 12.23 -3.51
C SER A 34 -17.78 12.18 -4.58
N THR A 35 -18.80 13.03 -4.48
CA THR A 35 -19.80 13.30 -5.53
C THR A 35 -19.17 13.68 -6.86
N ASN A 36 -17.98 14.30 -6.86
CA ASN A 36 -17.21 14.68 -8.05
C ASN A 36 -16.80 13.49 -8.94
N LEU A 37 -16.85 12.26 -8.41
CA LEU A 37 -16.55 11.05 -9.17
C LEU A 37 -17.74 10.58 -10.02
N LEU A 38 -18.95 11.08 -9.76
CA LEU A 38 -20.14 10.77 -10.55
C LEU A 38 -20.08 11.49 -11.89
N HIS A 39 -20.29 10.72 -12.96
CA HIS A 39 -20.27 11.24 -14.32
C HIS A 39 -21.30 10.52 -15.19
N SER A 40 -21.78 11.25 -16.21
CA SER A 40 -22.59 10.65 -17.28
C SER A 40 -21.70 9.83 -18.22
N ALA A 41 -22.29 8.87 -18.92
CA ALA A 41 -21.61 8.04 -19.92
C ALA A 41 -20.97 8.85 -21.07
N ALA A 42 -21.36 10.11 -21.26
CA ALA A 42 -20.75 11.00 -22.25
C ALA A 42 -19.34 11.48 -21.86
N ILE A 43 -18.97 11.44 -20.57
CA ILE A 43 -17.67 11.92 -20.07
C ILE A 43 -16.71 10.74 -19.97
N ILE A 44 -15.98 10.50 -21.05
CA ILE A 44 -15.12 9.31 -21.18
C ILE A 44 -13.88 9.41 -20.28
N ASP A 45 -13.28 10.59 -20.17
CA ASP A 45 -12.02 10.78 -19.43
C ASP A 45 -12.16 10.43 -17.94
N GLN A 46 -13.30 10.82 -17.33
CA GLN A 46 -13.59 10.55 -15.92
C GLN A 46 -13.78 9.05 -15.64
N THR A 47 -14.07 8.24 -16.66
CA THR A 47 -14.27 6.80 -16.52
C THR A 47 -13.04 6.11 -15.92
N TYR A 48 -11.84 6.52 -16.34
CA TYR A 48 -10.58 5.95 -15.86
C TYR A 48 -10.34 6.29 -14.39
N THR A 49 -10.47 7.57 -14.04
CA THR A 49 -10.28 8.09 -12.68
C THR A 49 -11.25 7.43 -11.70
N THR A 50 -12.56 7.50 -11.98
CA THR A 50 -13.59 6.98 -11.07
C THR A 50 -13.44 5.48 -10.86
N ARG A 51 -13.19 4.70 -11.92
CA ARG A 51 -13.04 3.24 -11.78
C ARG A 51 -11.78 2.85 -11.02
N LYS A 52 -10.67 3.57 -11.21
CA LYS A 52 -9.44 3.35 -10.46
C LYS A 52 -9.62 3.67 -8.98
N VAL A 53 -10.29 4.78 -8.67
CA VAL A 53 -10.62 5.16 -7.28
C VAL A 53 -11.53 4.12 -6.63
N MET A 54 -12.58 3.65 -7.32
CA MET A 54 -13.45 2.59 -6.81
C MET A 54 -12.70 1.26 -6.59
N ALA A 55 -11.82 0.88 -7.53
CA ALA A 55 -11.01 -0.33 -7.40
C ALA A 55 -10.04 -0.24 -6.20
N GLN A 56 -9.43 0.94 -5.99
CA GLN A 56 -8.59 1.21 -4.84
C GLN A 56 -9.39 1.11 -3.52
N ALA A 57 -10.59 1.70 -3.48
CA ALA A 57 -11.44 1.67 -2.30
C ALA A 57 -11.84 0.24 -1.90
N VAL A 58 -12.12 -0.63 -2.88
CA VAL A 58 -12.41 -2.05 -2.62
C VAL A 58 -11.14 -2.80 -2.20
N ALA A 59 -10.00 -2.56 -2.84
CA ALA A 59 -8.75 -3.23 -2.50
C ALA A 59 -8.29 -2.94 -1.06
N GLU A 60 -8.51 -1.72 -0.58
CA GLU A 60 -8.21 -1.32 0.80
C GLU A 60 -9.09 -1.99 1.85
N GLN A 61 -10.30 -2.39 1.49
CA GLN A 61 -11.15 -3.14 2.40
C GLN A 61 -10.55 -4.52 2.72
N PHE A 62 -9.87 -5.15 1.77
CA PHE A 62 -9.11 -6.38 2.02
C PHE A 62 -7.85 -6.10 2.85
N PHE A 63 -7.02 -5.15 2.38
CA PHE A 63 -5.76 -4.77 3.02
C PHE A 63 -5.83 -3.30 3.47
N GLY A 64 -6.10 -3.09 4.75
CA GLY A 64 -6.37 -1.79 5.35
C GLY A 64 -7.52 -1.84 6.36
N CYS A 65 -8.59 -2.57 6.05
CA CYS A 65 -9.71 -2.79 6.98
C CYS A 65 -9.74 -4.22 7.54
N PHE A 66 -9.70 -5.24 6.67
CA PHE A 66 -9.78 -6.64 7.12
C PHE A 66 -8.44 -7.14 7.68
N ILE A 67 -7.35 -6.92 6.92
CA ILE A 67 -5.98 -7.07 7.42
C ILE A 67 -5.42 -5.68 7.71
N SER A 68 -5.05 -5.43 8.96
CA SER A 68 -4.59 -4.13 9.44
C SER A 68 -3.10 -4.14 9.76
N MET A 69 -2.44 -2.97 9.74
CA MET A 69 -1.04 -2.88 10.16
C MET A 69 -0.88 -3.19 11.65
N GLN A 70 0.21 -3.86 12.01
CA GLN A 70 0.54 -4.13 13.42
C GLN A 70 1.10 -2.90 14.13
N ASN A 71 2.01 -2.17 13.46
CA ASN A 71 2.64 -0.95 13.96
C ASN A 71 2.53 0.18 12.93
N TRP A 72 2.71 1.44 13.35
CA TRP A 72 2.74 2.60 12.44
C TRP A 72 3.88 2.54 11.42
N SER A 73 5.02 1.91 11.78
CA SER A 73 6.12 1.63 10.85
C SER A 73 5.71 0.74 9.68
N ASP A 74 4.67 -0.08 9.84
CA ASP A 74 4.18 -1.00 8.82
C ASP A 74 3.08 -0.39 7.93
N MET A 75 2.78 0.92 8.09
CA MET A 75 1.70 1.60 7.35
C MET A 75 1.84 1.47 5.83
N TRP A 76 3.08 1.48 5.32
CA TRP A 76 3.35 1.38 3.89
C TRP A 76 2.84 0.06 3.29
N LEU A 77 2.77 -1.01 4.08
CA LEU A 77 2.57 -2.36 3.59
C LEU A 77 1.11 -2.62 3.17
N PRO A 78 0.07 -2.45 4.02
CA PRO A 78 -1.32 -2.60 3.59
C PRO A 78 -1.68 -1.69 2.41
N LYS A 79 -1.17 -0.44 2.43
CA LYS A 79 -1.43 0.53 1.36
C LYS A 79 -0.76 0.13 0.04
N SER A 80 0.48 -0.36 0.08
CA SER A 80 1.16 -0.83 -1.14
C SER A 80 0.50 -2.07 -1.73
N ILE A 81 0.04 -3.02 -0.91
CA ILE A 81 -0.67 -4.22 -1.38
C ILE A 81 -1.99 -3.82 -2.04
N SER A 82 -2.79 -2.95 -1.42
CA SER A 82 -4.06 -2.48 -2.02
C SER A 82 -3.83 -1.72 -3.33
N GLN A 83 -2.85 -0.81 -3.38
CA GLN A 83 -2.45 -0.11 -4.60
C GLN A 83 -1.94 -1.04 -5.69
N TYR A 84 -1.20 -2.08 -5.32
CA TYR A 84 -0.72 -3.09 -6.25
C TYR A 84 -1.87 -3.89 -6.86
N LEU A 85 -2.85 -4.31 -6.06
CA LEU A 85 -4.06 -4.99 -6.55
C LEU A 85 -4.88 -4.08 -7.47
N CYS A 86 -5.01 -2.78 -7.13
CA CYS A 86 -5.61 -1.79 -8.01
C CYS A 86 -4.81 -1.62 -9.32
N GLY A 87 -3.49 -1.71 -9.27
CA GLY A 87 -2.61 -1.71 -10.44
C GLY A 87 -2.85 -2.92 -11.36
N LEU A 88 -2.98 -4.12 -10.79
CA LEU A 88 -3.33 -5.33 -11.55
C LEU A 88 -4.71 -5.21 -12.22
N TYR A 89 -5.70 -4.65 -11.51
CA TYR A 89 -7.01 -4.33 -12.07
C TYR A 89 -6.88 -3.34 -13.24
N SER A 90 -6.15 -2.24 -13.04
CA SER A 90 -5.96 -1.19 -14.03
C SER A 90 -5.29 -1.73 -15.29
N ARG A 91 -4.25 -2.56 -15.14
CA ARG A 91 -3.55 -3.23 -16.26
C ARG A 91 -4.49 -4.13 -17.05
N LYS A 92 -5.43 -4.81 -16.37
CA LYS A 92 -6.42 -5.70 -17.00
C LYS A 92 -7.55 -4.95 -17.69
N CYS A 93 -8.04 -3.86 -17.10
CA CYS A 93 -9.23 -3.14 -17.60
C CYS A 93 -8.90 -2.01 -18.57
N PHE A 94 -7.80 -1.28 -18.37
CA PHE A 94 -7.42 -0.11 -19.17
C PHE A 94 -6.22 -0.38 -20.10
N GLY A 95 -5.59 -1.55 -19.95
CA GLY A 95 -4.49 -1.98 -20.79
C GLY A 95 -3.11 -1.66 -20.21
N ASN A 96 -2.09 -2.24 -20.85
CA ASN A 96 -0.73 -2.22 -20.33
C ASN A 96 -0.03 -0.86 -20.49
N ASN A 97 -0.36 -0.11 -21.54
CA ASN A 97 0.29 1.18 -21.80
C ASN A 97 -0.07 2.22 -20.75
N GLU A 98 -1.35 2.32 -20.42
CA GLU A 98 -1.86 3.18 -19.34
C GLU A 98 -1.22 2.83 -17.99
N TYR A 99 -1.14 1.54 -17.67
CA TYR A 99 -0.45 1.09 -16.47
C TYR A 99 1.04 1.48 -16.45
N ARG A 100 1.74 1.40 -17.59
CA ARG A 100 3.16 1.77 -17.68
C ARG A 100 3.37 3.27 -17.53
N GLU A 101 2.53 4.08 -18.16
CA GLU A 101 2.53 5.54 -17.97
C GLU A 101 2.34 5.86 -16.49
N TRP A 102 1.33 5.26 -15.85
CA TRP A 102 1.06 5.51 -14.44
C TRP A 102 2.26 5.19 -13.54
N ILE A 103 2.91 4.03 -13.74
CA ILE A 103 4.11 3.66 -12.97
C ILE A 103 5.27 4.62 -13.23
N GLN A 104 5.45 5.09 -14.47
CA GLN A 104 6.48 6.06 -14.81
C GLN A 104 6.22 7.41 -14.13
N SER A 105 4.99 7.89 -14.17
CA SER A 105 4.58 9.14 -13.53
C SER A 105 4.76 9.09 -12.01
N LEU A 106 4.42 7.97 -11.37
CA LEU A 106 4.71 7.73 -9.95
C LEU A 106 6.20 7.79 -9.62
N LEU A 107 7.05 7.19 -10.46
CA LEU A 107 8.50 7.21 -10.27
C LEU A 107 9.05 8.64 -10.36
N LEU A 108 8.62 9.41 -11.36
CA LEU A 108 9.04 10.81 -11.52
C LEU A 108 8.65 11.69 -10.33
N GLU A 109 7.44 11.49 -9.78
CA GLU A 109 6.99 12.21 -8.60
C GLU A 109 7.81 11.89 -7.35
N VAL A 110 8.17 10.62 -7.15
CA VAL A 110 9.04 10.19 -6.05
C VAL A 110 10.43 10.80 -6.20
N VAL A 111 11.02 10.73 -7.39
CA VAL A 111 12.35 11.32 -7.67
C VAL A 111 12.33 12.83 -7.41
N LYS A 112 11.34 13.54 -7.95
CA LYS A 112 11.19 14.99 -7.75
C LYS A 112 11.09 15.37 -6.27
N TYR A 113 10.39 14.56 -5.47
CA TYR A 113 10.29 14.79 -4.04
C TYR A 113 11.63 14.53 -3.33
N GLU A 114 12.29 13.40 -3.64
CA GLU A 114 13.56 13.02 -3.01
C GLU A 114 14.71 13.96 -3.35
N GLU A 115 14.72 14.55 -4.55
CA GLU A 115 15.65 15.61 -4.95
C GLU A 115 15.47 16.91 -4.14
N GLN A 116 14.21 17.26 -3.79
CA GLN A 116 13.89 18.51 -3.11
C GLN A 116 13.99 18.42 -1.59
N PHE A 117 13.53 17.32 -0.99
CA PHE A 117 13.33 17.19 0.45
C PHE A 117 14.15 16.06 1.09
N GLY A 118 14.83 15.23 0.29
CA GLY A 118 15.60 14.09 0.76
C GLY A 118 14.85 12.76 0.71
N GLY A 119 15.55 11.67 1.03
CA GLY A 119 15.05 10.30 0.86
C GLY A 119 13.93 9.92 1.83
N ILE A 120 12.99 9.10 1.35
CA ILE A 120 11.89 8.56 2.15
C ILE A 120 12.25 7.20 2.72
N ILE A 121 12.06 7.00 4.02
CA ILE A 121 12.22 5.70 4.69
C ILE A 121 10.83 5.04 4.81
N LEU A 122 10.73 3.77 4.44
CA LEU A 122 9.46 3.01 4.52
C LEU A 122 9.33 2.26 5.86
N ASP A 123 10.41 1.63 6.34
CA ASP A 123 10.46 0.95 7.63
C ASP A 123 11.70 1.40 8.41
N PRO A 124 11.55 2.09 9.54
CA PRO A 124 12.65 2.50 10.40
C PRO A 124 13.10 1.40 11.38
N SER A 125 12.40 0.26 11.46
CA SER A 125 12.67 -0.79 12.44
C SER A 125 13.96 -1.56 12.18
N GLN A 126 14.46 -1.53 10.95
CA GLN A 126 15.74 -2.10 10.57
C GLN A 126 16.69 -0.99 10.10
N ALA A 127 17.89 -0.94 10.68
CA ALA A 127 18.92 0.00 10.24
C ALA A 127 19.21 -0.25 8.74
N PRO A 128 19.36 0.82 7.92
CA PRO A 128 19.64 0.68 6.50
C PRO A 128 20.87 -0.21 6.30
N THR A 129 20.74 -1.22 5.45
CA THR A 129 21.83 -2.16 5.16
C THR A 129 23.02 -1.38 4.66
N LEU A 130 24.18 -1.55 5.29
CA LEU A 130 25.41 -0.93 4.85
C LEU A 130 25.69 -1.36 3.41
N LEU A 131 25.93 -0.39 2.53
CA LEU A 131 26.42 -0.67 1.18
C LEU A 131 27.68 -1.56 1.31
N PRO A 132 27.86 -2.58 0.46
CA PRO A 132 29.04 -3.44 0.51
C PRO A 132 30.29 -2.59 0.22
N VAL A 133 30.99 -2.19 1.28
CA VAL A 133 32.29 -1.53 1.18
C VAL A 133 33.34 -2.61 0.98
N THR A 134 34.14 -2.48 -0.07
CA THR A 134 35.33 -3.31 -0.31
C THR A 134 36.21 -3.36 0.94
N ILE A 135 36.67 -4.57 1.29
CA ILE A 135 37.27 -5.05 2.55
C ILE A 135 38.47 -4.27 3.15
N ASN A 136 38.94 -3.18 2.54
CA ASN A 136 40.27 -2.63 2.85
C ASN A 136 40.35 -1.28 3.57
N ASN A 137 39.27 -0.69 4.10
CA ASN A 137 39.40 0.52 4.92
C ASN A 137 38.87 0.31 6.36
N PRO A 138 39.69 0.60 7.40
CA PRO A 138 39.24 0.55 8.79
C PRO A 138 38.12 1.56 9.01
N GLN A 139 37.12 1.13 9.77
CA GLN A 139 35.88 1.84 10.05
C GLN A 139 36.13 3.31 10.43
N PRO A 140 35.61 4.30 9.69
CA PRO A 140 35.33 5.57 10.31
C PRO A 140 34.16 5.32 11.28
N SER A 141 34.38 5.72 12.53
CA SER A 141 33.37 5.81 13.57
C SER A 141 32.03 6.28 12.98
N GLN A 142 30.98 5.52 13.28
CA GLN A 142 29.61 5.79 12.88
C GLN A 142 29.22 7.21 13.32
N LYS A 143 29.40 8.19 12.44
CA LYS A 143 28.43 9.26 12.36
C LYS A 143 27.18 8.56 11.86
N SER A 144 26.21 8.38 12.76
CA SER A 144 24.81 8.34 12.36
C SER A 144 24.68 9.39 11.27
N VAL A 145 24.46 8.96 10.04
CA VAL A 145 23.78 9.83 9.09
C VAL A 145 22.39 9.93 9.70
N GLU A 146 22.25 10.80 10.71
CA GLU A 146 20.98 11.37 11.08
C GLU A 146 20.51 11.94 9.76
N ASN A 147 19.64 11.20 9.08
CA ASN A 147 18.92 11.74 7.95
C ASN A 147 18.11 12.89 8.56
N VAL A 148 18.66 14.09 8.50
CA VAL A 148 18.17 15.32 9.17
C VAL A 148 16.75 15.70 8.71
N PHE A 149 16.22 15.02 7.69
CA PHE A 149 15.01 15.40 6.97
C PHE A 149 14.00 14.26 6.74
N TYR A 150 13.83 13.31 7.67
CA TYR A 150 12.67 12.42 7.61
C TYR A 150 11.74 12.63 8.81
N PHE A 151 10.42 12.63 8.54
CA PHE A 151 9.43 12.67 9.60
C PHE A 151 9.44 11.33 10.36
N PRO A 152 9.46 11.32 11.70
CA PRO A 152 9.41 10.07 12.46
C PRO A 152 8.13 9.29 12.15
N ILE A 153 8.27 8.07 11.61
CA ILE A 153 7.15 7.20 11.20
C ILE A 153 6.47 6.54 12.42
N GLN A 154 6.98 6.78 13.62
CA GLN A 154 6.38 6.30 14.88
C GLN A 154 5.03 6.95 15.15
N ASN A 155 4.85 8.21 14.74
CA ASN A 155 3.63 8.98 14.96
C ASN A 155 3.12 9.53 13.63
N LEU A 156 2.02 8.94 13.14
CA LEU A 156 1.39 9.33 11.87
C LEU A 156 1.01 10.81 11.83
N HIS A 157 0.57 11.36 12.96
CA HIS A 157 0.13 12.75 13.07
C HIS A 157 1.25 13.78 12.91
N THR A 158 2.51 13.37 12.99
CA THR A 158 3.67 14.28 12.80
C THR A 158 4.13 14.35 11.35
N MET A 159 3.57 13.54 10.46
CA MET A 159 3.99 13.44 9.07
C MET A 159 3.23 14.44 8.20
N SER A 160 3.95 15.12 7.30
CA SER A 160 3.30 15.96 6.29
C SER A 160 2.43 15.12 5.34
N PRO A 161 1.21 15.58 4.96
CA PRO A 161 0.38 14.88 3.98
C PRO A 161 1.12 14.58 2.67
N LYS A 162 1.92 15.54 2.19
CA LYS A 162 2.76 15.37 1.00
C LYS A 162 3.78 14.25 1.15
N TYR A 163 4.37 14.11 2.34
CA TYR A 163 5.29 13.01 2.63
C TYR A 163 4.56 11.66 2.61
N ILE A 164 3.35 11.58 3.19
CA ILE A 164 2.53 10.36 3.21
C ILE A 164 2.17 9.92 1.78
N GLU A 165 1.76 10.87 0.93
CA GLU A 165 1.45 10.57 -0.47
C GLU A 165 2.64 9.96 -1.20
N VAL A 166 3.81 10.59 -1.12
CA VAL A 166 5.01 10.10 -1.81
C VAL A 166 5.50 8.78 -1.18
N LEU A 167 5.34 8.61 0.12
CA LEU A 167 5.61 7.33 0.81
C LEU A 167 4.78 6.20 0.23
N HIS A 168 3.47 6.41 0.00
CA HIS A 168 2.62 5.40 -0.63
C HIS A 168 3.06 5.09 -2.07
N LYS A 169 3.41 6.13 -2.85
CA LYS A 169 3.92 5.96 -4.23
C LYS A 169 5.20 5.13 -4.26
N LYS A 170 6.14 5.43 -3.36
CA LYS A 170 7.39 4.67 -3.20
C LYS A 170 7.11 3.23 -2.75
N ALA A 171 6.19 3.03 -1.83
CA ALA A 171 5.78 1.72 -1.34
C ALA A 171 5.24 0.82 -2.46
N LEU A 172 4.43 1.37 -3.37
CA LEU A 172 3.96 0.66 -4.56
C LEU A 172 5.11 0.26 -5.50
N LEU A 173 6.08 1.15 -5.73
CA LEU A 173 7.26 0.85 -6.55
C LEU A 173 8.09 -0.28 -5.95
N VAL A 174 8.27 -0.30 -4.62
CA VAL A 174 8.94 -1.40 -3.91
C VAL A 174 8.17 -2.71 -4.05
N MET A 175 6.84 -2.69 -3.93
CA MET A 175 6.01 -3.89 -4.14
C MET A 175 6.16 -4.42 -5.58
N ARG A 176 6.24 -3.53 -6.57
CA ARG A 176 6.54 -3.91 -7.96
C ARG A 176 7.94 -4.48 -8.13
N MET A 177 8.95 -3.96 -7.43
CA MET A 177 10.30 -4.55 -7.43
C MET A 177 10.29 -5.97 -6.84
N LEU A 178 9.51 -6.21 -5.79
CA LEU A 178 9.30 -7.55 -5.23
C LEU A 178 8.63 -8.48 -6.25
N GLU A 179 7.59 -8.02 -6.96
CA GLU A 179 6.96 -8.77 -8.06
C GLU A 179 8.00 -9.21 -9.11
N HIS A 180 8.90 -8.32 -9.53
CA HIS A 180 9.95 -8.65 -10.51
C HIS A 180 11.00 -9.65 -10.01
N ARG A 181 11.23 -9.70 -8.69
CA ARG A 181 12.25 -10.58 -8.09
C ARG A 181 11.71 -11.97 -7.78
N ILE A 182 10.50 -12.04 -7.23
CA ILE A 182 9.89 -13.29 -6.73
C ILE A 182 8.96 -13.89 -7.79
N GLY A 183 8.32 -13.06 -8.59
CA GLY A 183 7.28 -13.44 -9.54
C GLY A 183 5.87 -13.15 -9.02
N GLN A 184 4.98 -12.79 -9.94
CA GLN A 184 3.61 -12.39 -9.63
C GLN A 184 2.80 -13.52 -8.95
N GLU A 185 2.95 -14.76 -9.40
CA GLU A 185 2.16 -15.90 -8.88
C GLU A 185 2.47 -16.20 -7.41
N LEU A 186 3.76 -16.27 -7.06
CA LEU A 186 4.20 -16.49 -5.68
C LEU A 186 3.76 -15.34 -4.78
N LEU A 187 3.88 -14.09 -5.24
CA LEU A 187 3.41 -12.93 -4.48
C LEU A 187 1.90 -12.99 -4.20
N LEU A 188 1.09 -13.36 -5.21
CA LEU A 188 -0.35 -13.57 -5.03
C LEU A 188 -0.66 -14.74 -4.10
N GLN A 189 0.13 -15.81 -4.10
CA GLN A 189 -0.01 -16.91 -3.14
C GLN A 189 0.23 -16.43 -1.71
N VAL A 190 1.23 -15.59 -1.47
CA VAL A 190 1.48 -14.98 -0.16
C VAL A 190 0.28 -14.15 0.30
N PHE A 191 -0.27 -13.29 -0.56
CA PHE A 191 -1.46 -12.49 -0.22
C PHE A 191 -2.68 -13.35 0.09
N ASN A 192 -2.93 -14.39 -0.72
CA ASN A 192 -4.04 -15.31 -0.50
C ASN A 192 -3.87 -16.08 0.82
N LYS A 193 -2.65 -16.52 1.15
CA LYS A 193 -2.35 -17.18 2.42
C LYS A 193 -2.65 -16.28 3.61
N GLN A 194 -2.23 -15.01 3.57
CA GLN A 194 -2.52 -14.05 4.63
C GLN A 194 -4.02 -13.81 4.79
N LEU A 195 -4.75 -13.65 3.69
CA LEU A 195 -6.20 -13.51 3.71
C LEU A 195 -6.90 -14.74 4.29
N SER A 196 -6.50 -15.94 3.91
CA SER A 196 -7.10 -17.17 4.45
C SER A 196 -6.81 -17.33 5.95
N LEU A 197 -5.62 -16.96 6.43
CA LEU A 197 -5.30 -16.95 7.86
C LEU A 197 -6.16 -15.93 8.62
N ALA A 198 -6.34 -14.73 8.08
CA ALA A 198 -7.18 -13.70 8.66
C ALA A 198 -8.67 -14.10 8.68
N VAL A 199 -9.18 -14.74 7.62
CA VAL A 199 -10.54 -15.31 7.58
C VAL A 199 -10.73 -16.35 8.67
N ASN A 200 -9.81 -17.30 8.80
CA ASN A 200 -9.88 -18.31 9.84
C ASN A 200 -9.84 -17.69 11.24
N ALA A 201 -9.01 -16.67 11.45
CA ALA A 201 -8.93 -15.98 12.74
C ALA A 201 -10.23 -15.22 13.07
N SER A 202 -10.86 -14.57 12.09
CA SER A 202 -12.07 -13.78 12.28
C SER A 202 -13.29 -14.60 12.75
N GLN A 203 -13.32 -15.89 12.44
CA GLN A 203 -14.40 -16.81 12.84
C GLN A 203 -14.22 -17.35 14.27
N GLN A 204 -13.03 -17.20 14.85
CA GLN A 204 -12.70 -17.72 16.16
C GLN A 204 -13.05 -16.72 17.27
N LYS A 205 -13.37 -17.23 18.46
CA LYS A 205 -13.63 -16.40 19.64
C LYS A 205 -12.37 -15.60 20.02
N ILE A 206 -12.57 -14.39 20.54
CA ILE A 206 -11.51 -13.42 20.93
C ILE A 206 -10.38 -14.07 21.76
N GLY A 207 -10.70 -15.01 22.65
CA GLY A 207 -9.74 -15.65 23.56
C GLY A 207 -8.81 -16.70 22.93
N SER A 208 -8.86 -16.93 21.62
CA SER A 208 -8.06 -17.95 20.93
C SER A 208 -6.61 -17.55 20.64
N GLY A 209 -6.27 -16.26 20.79
CA GLY A 209 -4.93 -15.73 20.46
C GLY A 209 -4.61 -15.69 18.95
N LEU A 210 -5.51 -16.18 18.10
CA LEU A 210 -5.33 -16.26 16.64
C LEU A 210 -5.57 -14.93 15.91
N TRP A 211 -6.12 -13.93 16.62
CA TRP A 211 -6.46 -12.62 16.06
C TRP A 211 -5.23 -11.83 15.59
N GLY A 212 -4.02 -12.21 16.04
CA GLY A 212 -2.77 -11.68 15.50
C GLY A 212 -2.60 -11.95 13.99
N HIS A 213 -3.28 -12.96 13.42
CA HIS A 213 -3.27 -13.21 11.98
C HIS A 213 -4.07 -12.20 11.16
N MET A 214 -4.87 -11.34 11.80
CA MET A 214 -5.52 -10.19 11.14
C MET A 214 -4.59 -8.97 11.09
N LEU A 215 -3.41 -9.05 11.71
CA LEU A 215 -2.40 -8.00 11.68
C LEU A 215 -1.28 -8.38 10.71
N ILE A 216 -0.80 -7.41 9.96
CA ILE A 216 0.35 -7.54 9.07
C ILE A 216 1.47 -6.61 9.53
N SER A 217 2.68 -7.17 9.61
CA SER A 217 3.92 -6.43 9.84
C SER A 217 4.94 -6.76 8.77
N THR A 218 5.90 -5.85 8.56
CA THR A 218 7.00 -6.03 7.61
C THR A 218 7.80 -7.28 7.93
N ASN A 219 8.01 -7.58 9.22
CA ASN A 219 8.71 -8.80 9.65
C ASN A 219 7.95 -10.08 9.30
N VAL A 220 6.64 -10.13 9.54
CA VAL A 220 5.82 -11.31 9.21
C VAL A 220 5.72 -11.50 7.70
N PHE A 221 5.59 -10.40 6.96
CA PHE A 221 5.51 -10.41 5.50
C PHE A 221 6.82 -10.87 4.84
N THR A 222 7.96 -10.33 5.28
CA THR A 222 9.28 -10.74 4.78
C THR A 222 9.60 -12.20 5.08
N LYS A 223 9.11 -12.76 6.20
CA LYS A 223 9.23 -14.20 6.50
C LYS A 223 8.30 -15.09 5.68
N ALA A 224 7.25 -14.51 5.10
CA ALA A 224 6.25 -15.23 4.32
C ALA A 224 6.58 -15.29 2.82
N ILE A 225 7.39 -14.34 2.35
CA ILE A 225 8.04 -14.32 1.03
C ILE A 225 9.23 -15.28 1.03
#